data_AF-A0A3M1HT96-F1
#
_entry.id   AF-A0A3M1HT96-F1
#
_cell.length_a   1.000
_cell.length_b   1.000
_cell.length_c   1.000
_cell.angle_alpha   90.00
_cell.angle_beta   90.00
_cell.angle_gamma   90.00
#
_symmetry.space_group_name_H-M   'P 1'
#
loop_
_entity.id
_entity.type
_entity.pdbx_description
1 polymer ?
#
loop_
_entity_poly.entity_id
_entity_poly.type
_entity_poly.pdbx_seq_one_letter_code
_entity_poly.pdbx_strand_id
1 'polypeptide(L)'
;MAQAVSQAQGALEALSALSAESWFARPWFSLSGAKVSFAAELGKLSGHLLHIGTDAFALGKEGRAVRCRFVSVVCVHFRDRDGRGRGGRVFYTQHWPMRVASIWEKLFVETSCSVSLAAAIAERFPRMGDRLLVHIDANPDASHRSGDYVHTLANMVMGYGFRYVLKPKAWASSRAADFIARGQHLRVV
;
A
#
# COMPACT_ATOMS: atom_id res chain seq x y z
N MET A 1 -22.95 -15.41 11.53
CA MET A 1 -22.32 -14.59 12.60
C MET A 1 -20.86 -14.99 12.87
N ALA A 2 -20.52 -16.27 13.07
CA ALA A 2 -19.14 -16.68 13.39
C ALA A 2 -18.06 -16.31 12.34
N GLN A 3 -18.36 -16.38 11.05
CA GLN A 3 -17.42 -15.99 9.97
C GLN A 3 -17.12 -14.48 9.95
N ALA A 4 -18.15 -13.63 10.16
CA ALA A 4 -17.98 -12.18 10.19
C ALA A 4 -17.20 -11.71 11.44
N VAL A 5 -17.44 -12.36 12.59
CA VAL A 5 -16.69 -12.10 13.83
C VAL A 5 -15.22 -12.51 13.68
N SER A 6 -14.95 -13.66 13.05
CA SER A 6 -13.58 -14.13 12.77
C SER A 6 -12.82 -13.22 11.79
N GLN A 7 -13.48 -12.69 10.76
CA GLN A 7 -12.87 -11.77 9.80
C GLN A 7 -12.54 -10.41 10.42
N ALA A 8 -13.37 -9.93 11.35
CA ALA A 8 -13.14 -8.67 12.05
C ALA A 8 -11.92 -8.75 12.98
N GLN A 9 -11.72 -9.88 13.65
CA GLN A 9 -10.69 -10.04 14.68
C GLN A 9 -9.25 -10.00 14.09
N GLY A 10 -9.01 -10.72 12.99
CA GLY A 10 -7.70 -10.69 12.30
C GLY A 10 -7.39 -9.34 11.65
N ALA A 11 -8.42 -8.65 11.12
CA ALA A 11 -8.29 -7.30 10.59
C ALA A 11 -7.97 -6.26 11.69
N LEU A 12 -8.57 -6.38 12.87
CA LEU A 12 -8.30 -5.52 14.03
C LEU A 12 -6.90 -5.70 14.59
N GLU A 13 -6.40 -6.94 14.67
CA GLU A 13 -5.02 -7.22 15.08
C GLU A 13 -4.02 -6.58 14.10
N ALA A 14 -4.27 -6.72 12.79
CA ALA A 14 -3.45 -6.08 11.76
C ALA A 14 -3.46 -4.55 11.87
N LEU A 15 -4.63 -3.94 12.08
CA LEU A 15 -4.75 -2.50 12.29
C LEU A 15 -4.04 -2.02 13.57
N SER A 16 -4.13 -2.79 14.64
CA SER A 16 -3.44 -2.49 15.90
C SER A 16 -1.93 -2.52 15.73
N ALA A 17 -1.41 -3.52 15.00
CA ALA A 17 0.01 -3.61 14.63
C ALA A 17 0.46 -2.47 13.69
N LEU A 18 -0.44 -1.94 12.86
CA LEU A 18 -0.16 -0.77 12.02
C LEU A 18 -0.07 0.53 12.84
N SER A 19 -0.86 0.65 13.91
CA SER A 19 -0.89 1.85 14.77
C SER A 19 0.24 1.95 15.80
N ALA A 20 0.97 0.87 16.10
CA ALA A 20 1.93 0.83 17.21
C ALA A 20 3.23 1.62 16.96
N GLU A 21 3.62 1.82 15.69
CA GLU A 21 4.83 2.57 15.32
C GLU A 21 4.54 3.58 14.20
N SER A 22 5.00 4.81 14.40
CA SER A 22 4.94 5.88 13.39
C SER A 22 5.55 5.42 12.07
N TRP A 23 4.82 5.62 10.96
CA TRP A 23 5.29 5.34 9.60
C TRP A 23 6.66 5.96 9.28
N PHE A 24 6.99 7.10 9.91
CA PHE A 24 8.26 7.79 9.71
C PHE A 24 9.41 7.29 10.58
N ALA A 25 9.13 6.51 11.63
CA ALA A 25 10.15 5.87 12.47
C ALA A 25 10.65 4.54 11.88
N ARG A 26 9.87 3.93 10.98
CA ARG A 26 10.19 2.66 10.33
C ARG A 26 11.38 2.80 9.37
N PRO A 27 12.13 1.70 9.11
CA PRO A 27 13.13 1.71 8.05
C PRO A 27 12.44 1.79 6.67
N TRP A 28 12.91 2.74 5.86
CA TRP A 28 12.50 2.90 4.47
C TRP A 28 13.69 2.73 3.55
N PHE A 29 13.39 2.25 2.34
CA PHE A 29 14.39 1.93 1.33
C PHE A 29 14.00 2.52 -0.02
N SER A 30 14.99 2.87 -0.83
CA SER A 30 14.81 3.17 -2.25
C SER A 30 14.68 1.90 -3.08
N LEU A 31 14.36 2.02 -4.38
CA LEU A 31 14.35 0.88 -5.30
C LEU A 31 15.70 0.15 -5.43
N SER A 32 16.83 0.75 -5.06
CA SER A 32 18.12 0.07 -5.04
C SER A 32 18.35 -0.78 -3.77
N GLY A 33 17.40 -0.76 -2.82
CA GLY A 33 17.56 -1.34 -1.50
C GLY A 33 18.37 -0.49 -0.52
N ALA A 34 18.80 0.72 -0.92
CA ALA A 34 19.51 1.63 -0.02
C ALA A 34 18.53 2.22 1.01
N LYS A 35 18.92 2.24 2.29
CA LYS A 35 18.14 2.87 3.35
C LYS A 35 18.06 4.38 3.12
N VAL A 36 16.89 4.99 3.33
CA VAL A 36 16.65 6.42 3.13
C VAL A 36 16.01 7.08 4.35
N SER A 37 16.26 8.39 4.51
CA SER A 37 15.45 9.23 5.40
C SER A 37 14.14 9.57 4.72
N PHE A 38 13.10 8.77 4.97
CA PHE A 38 11.82 8.88 4.26
C PHE A 38 11.19 10.27 4.38
N ALA A 39 11.14 10.83 5.58
CA ALA A 39 10.58 12.18 5.78
C ALA A 39 11.36 13.24 4.99
N ALA A 40 12.70 13.19 5.01
CA ALA A 40 13.53 14.17 4.31
C ALA A 40 13.41 14.04 2.79
N GLU A 41 13.38 12.82 2.25
CA GLU A 41 13.22 12.59 0.81
C GLU A 41 11.82 12.93 0.32
N LEU A 42 10.78 12.57 1.09
CA LEU A 42 9.40 12.88 0.75
C LEU A 42 9.13 14.39 0.75
N GLY A 43 9.70 15.13 1.71
CA GLY A 43 9.57 16.59 1.79
C GLY A 43 10.01 17.32 0.50
N LYS A 44 10.99 16.77 -0.22
CA LYS A 44 11.48 17.29 -1.50
C LYS A 44 10.49 17.10 -2.66
N LEU A 45 9.44 16.27 -2.45
CA LEU A 45 8.52 15.83 -3.49
C LEU A 45 7.12 16.46 -3.36
N SER A 46 6.95 17.47 -2.52
CA SER A 46 5.64 18.09 -2.20
C SER A 46 4.84 18.60 -3.41
N GLY A 47 5.52 18.96 -4.50
CA GLY A 47 4.87 19.39 -5.75
C GLY A 47 4.35 18.25 -6.65
N HIS A 48 4.51 16.98 -6.27
CA HIS A 48 4.21 15.84 -7.13
C HIS A 48 3.03 15.03 -6.61
N LEU A 49 2.37 14.30 -7.52
CA LEU A 49 1.37 13.30 -7.17
C LEU A 49 2.07 12.05 -6.60
N LEU A 50 1.66 11.64 -5.40
CA LEU A 50 2.15 10.47 -4.68
C LEU A 50 1.18 9.31 -4.88
N HIS A 51 1.68 8.22 -5.43
CA HIS A 51 0.96 6.98 -5.60
C HIS A 51 1.31 6.03 -4.46
N ILE A 52 0.33 5.62 -3.67
CA ILE A 52 0.53 4.80 -2.48
C ILE A 52 -0.13 3.45 -2.72
N GLY A 53 0.56 2.36 -2.43
CA GLY A 53 -0.03 1.02 -2.53
C GLY A 53 0.65 0.04 -1.60
N THR A 54 -0.05 -1.04 -1.29
CA THR A 54 0.50 -2.16 -0.52
C THR A 54 0.16 -3.46 -1.23
N ASP A 55 1.09 -4.41 -1.18
CA ASP A 55 0.88 -5.78 -1.62
C ASP A 55 1.40 -6.78 -0.59
N ALA A 56 0.81 -7.97 -0.59
CA ALA A 56 1.12 -9.06 0.32
C ALA A 56 1.82 -10.22 -0.41
N PHE A 57 3.00 -10.58 0.06
CA PHE A 57 3.75 -11.75 -0.40
C PHE A 57 3.60 -12.91 0.57
N ALA A 58 3.08 -14.04 0.07
CA ALA A 58 2.91 -15.25 0.85
C ALA A 58 4.27 -15.88 1.20
N LEU A 59 4.51 -16.10 2.50
CA LEU A 59 5.71 -16.76 3.03
C LEU A 59 5.50 -18.25 3.28
N GLY A 60 4.26 -18.68 3.49
CA GLY A 60 3.91 -20.06 3.77
C GLY A 60 2.51 -20.21 4.35
N LYS A 61 1.98 -21.43 4.31
CA LYS A 61 0.72 -21.77 4.98
C LYS A 61 0.96 -22.01 6.47
N GLU A 62 -0.01 -21.62 7.28
CA GLU A 62 -0.01 -21.85 8.72
C GLU A 62 -1.43 -22.25 9.14
N GLY A 63 -1.67 -23.56 9.21
CA GLY A 63 -3.01 -24.11 9.36
C GLY A 63 -3.92 -23.72 8.18
N ARG A 64 -5.05 -23.06 8.50
CA ARG A 64 -6.00 -22.55 7.49
C ARG A 64 -5.64 -21.15 6.97
N ALA A 65 -4.66 -20.48 7.57
CA ALA A 65 -4.22 -19.15 7.19
C ALA A 65 -2.94 -19.20 6.33
N VAL A 66 -2.60 -18.06 5.73
CA VAL A 66 -1.34 -17.83 5.05
C VAL A 66 -0.58 -16.75 5.81
N ARG A 67 0.69 -16.99 6.11
CA ARG A 67 1.59 -15.99 6.65
C ARG A 67 2.09 -15.12 5.50
N CYS A 68 1.82 -13.83 5.55
CA CYS A 68 2.14 -12.88 4.48
C CYS A 68 3.05 -11.76 4.99
N ARG A 69 4.11 -11.45 4.25
CA ARG A 69 4.84 -10.19 4.40
C ARG A 69 4.18 -9.12 3.55
N PHE A 70 3.87 -7.98 4.13
CA PHE A 70 3.31 -6.85 3.38
C PHE A 70 4.40 -5.86 3.03
N VAL A 71 4.27 -5.23 1.87
CA VAL A 71 5.17 -4.17 1.40
C VAL A 71 4.35 -2.96 1.04
N SER A 72 4.56 -1.84 1.71
CA SER A 72 3.98 -0.56 1.33
C SER A 72 4.97 0.21 0.48
N VAL A 73 4.47 0.84 -0.58
CA VAL A 73 5.25 1.68 -1.48
C VAL A 73 4.67 3.08 -1.57
N VAL A 74 5.54 4.06 -1.73
CA VAL A 74 5.22 5.40 -2.18
C VAL A 74 5.99 5.66 -3.46
N CYS A 75 5.27 5.86 -4.55
CA CYS A 75 5.82 6.06 -5.87
C CYS A 75 5.53 7.47 -6.36
N VAL A 76 6.53 8.10 -6.98
CA VAL A 76 6.38 9.37 -7.71
C VAL A 76 6.78 9.14 -9.14
N HIS A 77 5.94 9.59 -10.07
CA HIS A 77 6.28 9.67 -11.49
C HIS A 77 6.53 11.15 -11.84
N PHE A 78 7.76 11.48 -12.22
CA PHE A 78 8.10 12.83 -12.66
C PHE A 78 7.60 13.03 -14.09
N ARG A 79 6.84 14.09 -14.30
CA ARG A 79 6.35 14.51 -15.62
C ARG A 79 6.90 15.88 -15.96
N ASP A 80 7.26 16.09 -17.22
CA ASP A 80 7.57 17.44 -17.72
C ASP A 80 6.28 18.24 -18.01
N ARG A 81 6.46 19.46 -18.53
CA ARG A 81 5.34 20.36 -18.87
C ARG A 81 4.45 19.82 -19.99
N ASP A 82 4.99 18.94 -20.84
CA ASP A 82 4.28 18.31 -21.96
C ASP A 82 3.65 16.96 -21.54
N GLY A 83 3.76 16.59 -20.26
CA GLY A 83 3.23 15.34 -19.71
C GLY A 83 4.11 14.11 -19.95
N ARG A 84 5.30 14.25 -20.54
CA ARG A 84 6.24 13.13 -20.79
C ARG A 84 6.90 12.68 -19.49
N GLY A 85 7.08 11.37 -19.35
CA GLY A 85 7.72 10.77 -18.17
C GLY A 85 9.22 11.06 -18.14
N ARG A 86 9.71 11.55 -17.00
CA ARG A 86 11.15 11.80 -16.73
C ARG A 86 11.70 10.89 -15.63
N GLY A 87 11.17 9.67 -15.56
CA GLY A 87 11.50 8.69 -14.53
C GLY A 87 10.68 8.86 -13.26
N GLY A 88 11.13 8.24 -12.17
CA GLY A 88 10.39 8.23 -10.92
C GLY A 88 11.24 7.90 -9.71
N ARG A 89 10.64 8.04 -8.53
CA ARG A 89 11.20 7.55 -7.27
C ARG A 89 10.23 6.59 -6.63
N VAL A 90 10.79 5.55 -6.01
CA VAL A 90 10.02 4.59 -5.22
C VAL A 90 10.68 4.48 -3.86
N PHE A 91 9.85 4.63 -2.83
CA PHE A 91 10.19 4.32 -1.45
C PHE A 91 9.37 3.13 -1.02
N TYR A 92 9.97 2.21 -0.29
CA TYR A 92 9.24 1.10 0.29
C TYR A 92 9.64 0.82 1.73
N THR A 93 8.70 0.23 2.45
CA THR A 93 8.93 -0.34 3.77
C THR A 93 8.24 -1.70 3.84
N GLN A 94 8.79 -2.59 4.66
CA GLN A 94 8.26 -3.93 4.86
C GLN A 94 7.61 -4.02 6.24
N HIS A 95 6.50 -4.75 6.30
CA HIS A 95 5.79 -5.02 7.53
C HIS A 95 6.15 -6.39 8.08
N TRP A 96 6.01 -6.53 9.39
CA TRP A 96 6.08 -7.83 10.04
C TRP A 96 5.09 -8.81 9.40
N PRO A 97 5.44 -10.09 9.27
CA PRO A 97 4.53 -11.05 8.68
C PRO A 97 3.25 -11.19 9.52
N MET A 98 2.10 -11.08 8.87
CA MET A 98 0.77 -11.24 9.48
C MET A 98 0.07 -12.46 8.88
N ARG A 99 -0.82 -13.08 9.65
CA ARG A 99 -1.65 -14.19 9.17
C ARG A 99 -2.91 -13.63 8.53
N VAL A 100 -3.24 -14.13 7.34
CA VAL A 100 -4.51 -13.84 6.66
C VAL A 100 -5.21 -15.14 6.29
N ALA A 101 -6.50 -15.25 6.62
CA ALA A 101 -7.31 -16.44 6.38
C ALA A 101 -8.17 -16.34 5.11
N SER A 102 -8.33 -15.14 4.56
CA SER A 102 -9.19 -14.90 3.40
C SER A 102 -8.66 -13.84 2.44
N ILE A 103 -9.20 -13.83 1.21
CA ILE A 103 -8.92 -12.78 0.22
C ILE A 103 -9.38 -11.42 0.74
N TRP A 104 -10.54 -11.38 1.39
CA TRP A 104 -11.06 -10.19 2.06
C TRP A 104 -10.05 -9.64 3.06
N GLU A 105 -9.59 -10.44 4.02
CA GLU A 105 -8.61 -10.00 5.02
C GLU A 105 -7.32 -9.50 4.37
N LYS A 106 -6.81 -10.19 3.35
CA LYS A 106 -5.61 -9.75 2.61
C LYS A 106 -5.81 -8.36 2.00
N LEU A 107 -6.87 -8.18 1.22
CA LEU A 107 -7.17 -6.92 0.52
C LEU A 107 -7.50 -5.78 1.49
N PHE A 108 -8.18 -6.10 2.60
CA PHE A 108 -8.50 -5.16 3.65
C PHE A 108 -7.23 -4.65 4.33
N VAL A 109 -6.29 -5.54 4.70
CA VAL A 109 -5.01 -5.16 5.29
C VAL A 109 -4.17 -4.34 4.29
N GLU A 110 -4.10 -4.74 3.02
CA GLU A 110 -3.40 -3.97 1.97
C GLU A 110 -3.95 -2.54 1.83
N THR A 111 -5.27 -2.41 1.76
CA THR A 111 -5.93 -1.11 1.63
C THR A 111 -5.74 -0.28 2.90
N SER A 112 -5.87 -0.91 4.08
CA SER A 112 -5.67 -0.27 5.38
C SER A 112 -4.27 0.29 5.55
N CYS A 113 -3.24 -0.48 5.18
CA CYS A 113 -1.85 -0.03 5.17
C CYS A 113 -1.68 1.21 4.28
N SER A 114 -2.28 1.19 3.08
CA SER A 114 -2.16 2.29 2.12
C SER A 114 -2.85 3.56 2.61
N VAL A 115 -4.06 3.43 3.18
CA VAL A 115 -4.82 4.55 3.77
C VAL A 115 -4.14 5.11 5.00
N SER A 116 -3.67 4.26 5.91
CA SER A 116 -2.95 4.68 7.12
C SER A 116 -1.67 5.45 6.78
N LEU A 117 -0.91 4.97 5.79
CA LEU A 117 0.28 5.65 5.30
C LEU A 117 -0.08 7.01 4.65
N ALA A 118 -1.15 7.06 3.86
CA ALA A 118 -1.62 8.31 3.27
C ALA A 118 -2.02 9.33 4.35
N ALA A 119 -2.74 8.89 5.39
CA ALA A 119 -3.11 9.72 6.54
C ALA A 119 -1.88 10.28 7.26
N ALA A 120 -0.89 9.44 7.56
CA ALA A 120 0.35 9.89 8.20
C ALA A 120 1.13 10.90 7.33
N ILE A 121 1.16 10.71 6.00
CA ILE A 121 1.78 11.68 5.10
C ILE A 121 1.02 13.00 5.08
N ALA A 122 -0.32 12.96 4.99
CA ALA A 122 -1.15 14.17 4.99
C ALA A 122 -1.02 14.97 6.29
N GLU A 123 -0.97 14.29 7.44
CA GLU A 123 -0.75 14.90 8.75
C GLU A 123 0.63 15.56 8.83
N ARG A 124 1.68 14.85 8.42
CA ARG A 124 3.06 15.34 8.51
C ARG A 124 3.39 16.42 7.48
N PHE A 125 2.78 16.35 6.30
CA PHE A 125 2.97 17.24 5.16
C PHE A 125 1.62 17.72 4.60
N PRO A 126 0.93 18.67 5.27
CA PRO A 126 -0.41 19.11 4.89
C PRO A 126 -0.53 19.58 3.43
N ARG A 127 0.54 20.16 2.88
CA ARG A 127 0.61 20.61 1.47
C ARG A 127 0.54 19.48 0.44
N MET A 128 0.67 18.22 0.86
CA MET A 128 0.58 17.04 0.00
C MET A 128 -0.78 16.35 0.07
N GLY A 129 -1.70 16.75 0.95
CA GLY A 129 -2.93 15.99 1.23
C GLY A 129 -3.81 15.75 -0.01
N ASP A 130 -3.91 16.74 -0.90
CA ASP A 130 -4.64 16.67 -2.18
C ASP A 130 -3.89 15.88 -3.27
N ARG A 131 -2.62 15.56 -3.03
CA ARG A 131 -1.70 14.89 -3.94
C ARG A 131 -1.47 13.42 -3.58
N LEU A 132 -2.31 12.84 -2.73
CA LEU A 132 -2.23 11.42 -2.38
C LEU A 132 -3.26 10.63 -3.22
N LEU A 133 -2.78 9.58 -3.87
CA LEU A 133 -3.59 8.66 -4.66
C LEU A 133 -3.35 7.22 -4.19
N VAL A 134 -4.37 6.60 -3.61
CA VAL A 134 -4.28 5.24 -3.05
C VAL A 134 -4.63 4.20 -4.11
N HIS A 135 -3.75 3.24 -4.31
CA HIS A 135 -3.93 2.15 -5.25
C HIS A 135 -4.45 0.92 -4.51
N ILE A 136 -5.69 0.53 -4.82
CA ILE A 136 -6.36 -0.62 -4.22
C ILE A 136 -6.12 -1.83 -5.13
N ASP A 137 -5.63 -2.94 -4.58
CA ASP A 137 -5.34 -4.16 -5.33
C ASP A 137 -6.58 -5.02 -5.68
N ALA A 138 -7.69 -4.36 -6.02
CA ALA A 138 -8.96 -5.01 -6.35
C ALA A 138 -9.37 -4.72 -7.81
N ASN A 139 -9.96 -5.73 -8.46
CA ASN A 139 -10.44 -5.63 -9.84
C ASN A 139 -11.96 -5.41 -9.84
N PRO A 140 -12.49 -4.34 -10.45
CA PRO A 140 -13.95 -4.09 -10.54
C PRO A 140 -14.72 -5.12 -11.37
N ASP A 141 -14.04 -5.93 -12.18
CA ASP A 141 -14.65 -7.04 -12.89
C ASP A 141 -15.09 -8.14 -11.91
N ALA A 142 -16.41 -8.40 -11.87
CA ALA A 142 -17.05 -9.40 -11.01
C ALA A 142 -16.59 -10.85 -11.28
N SER A 143 -15.93 -11.13 -12.41
CA SER A 143 -15.29 -12.43 -12.66
C SER A 143 -14.11 -12.69 -11.71
N HIS A 144 -13.57 -11.65 -11.08
CA HIS A 144 -12.46 -11.76 -10.14
C HIS A 144 -12.98 -11.82 -8.71
N ARG A 145 -12.41 -12.71 -7.90
CA ARG A 145 -12.72 -12.84 -6.45
C ARG A 145 -12.53 -11.53 -5.66
N SER A 146 -11.79 -10.55 -6.19
CA SER A 146 -11.61 -9.25 -5.54
C SER A 146 -12.72 -8.25 -5.86
N GLY A 147 -13.55 -8.51 -6.88
CA GLY A 147 -14.64 -7.63 -7.32
C GLY A 147 -15.69 -7.40 -6.25
N ASP A 148 -16.04 -8.44 -5.49
CA ASP A 148 -17.01 -8.38 -4.39
C ASP A 148 -16.64 -7.36 -3.30
N TYR A 149 -15.36 -7.01 -3.19
CA TYR A 149 -14.84 -6.15 -2.12
C TYR A 149 -14.53 -4.72 -2.59
N VAL A 150 -14.61 -4.44 -3.90
CA VAL A 150 -14.20 -3.15 -4.48
C VAL A 150 -14.93 -1.99 -3.84
N HIS A 151 -16.26 -2.07 -3.69
CA HIS A 151 -17.05 -0.99 -3.14
C HIS A 151 -16.66 -0.67 -1.69
N THR A 152 -16.49 -1.70 -0.85
CA THR A 152 -16.09 -1.53 0.55
C THR A 152 -14.71 -0.89 0.67
N LEU A 153 -13.73 -1.37 -0.09
CA LEU A 153 -12.37 -0.85 -0.07
C LEU A 153 -12.29 0.58 -0.64
N ALA A 154 -13.02 0.86 -1.72
CA ALA A 154 -13.09 2.20 -2.29
C ALA A 154 -13.73 3.21 -1.31
N ASN A 155 -14.83 2.83 -0.67
CA ASN A 155 -15.50 3.67 0.32
C ASN A 155 -14.62 3.91 1.55
N MET A 156 -13.82 2.92 1.96
CA MET A 156 -12.82 3.12 3.00
C MET A 156 -11.83 4.23 2.62
N VAL A 157 -11.26 4.18 1.41
CA VAL A 157 -10.31 5.21 0.97
C VAL A 157 -10.98 6.59 0.89
N MET A 158 -12.19 6.66 0.32
CA MET A 158 -12.94 7.93 0.21
C MET A 158 -13.35 8.48 1.58
N GLY A 159 -13.68 7.62 2.55
CA GLY A 159 -14.04 8.02 3.91
C GLY A 159 -12.91 8.72 4.66
N TYR A 160 -11.65 8.44 4.29
CA TYR A 160 -10.47 9.17 4.78
C TYR A 160 -10.14 10.44 3.96
N GLY A 161 -10.96 10.78 2.96
CA GLY A 161 -10.77 11.96 2.11
C GLY A 161 -9.76 11.78 0.98
N PHE A 162 -9.33 10.55 0.68
CA PHE A 162 -8.35 10.28 -0.37
C PHE A 162 -8.99 9.85 -1.68
N ARG A 163 -8.29 10.11 -2.78
CA ARG A 163 -8.62 9.55 -4.10
C ARG A 163 -8.06 8.14 -4.21
N TYR A 164 -8.71 7.30 -5.02
CA TYR A 164 -8.27 5.93 -5.25
C TYR A 164 -8.12 5.57 -6.74
N VAL A 165 -7.40 4.47 -6.98
CA VAL A 165 -7.26 3.80 -8.28
C VAL A 165 -7.44 2.29 -8.08
N LEU A 166 -8.21 1.66 -8.97
CA LEU A 166 -8.43 0.21 -9.01
C LEU A 166 -7.61 -0.46 -10.12
N LYS A 167 -7.51 -1.80 -10.09
CA LYS A 167 -6.97 -2.55 -11.23
C LYS A 167 -7.81 -2.29 -12.50
N PRO A 168 -7.18 -2.30 -13.69
CA PRO A 168 -5.76 -2.57 -13.96
C PRO A 168 -4.84 -1.34 -13.80
N LYS A 169 -5.38 -0.18 -13.39
CA LYS A 169 -4.62 1.08 -13.25
C LYS A 169 -3.86 1.19 -11.92
N ALA A 170 -4.16 0.33 -10.95
CA ALA A 170 -3.57 0.30 -9.61
C ALA A 170 -2.11 -0.20 -9.56
N TRP A 171 -1.22 0.33 -10.40
CA TRP A 171 0.14 -0.18 -10.59
C TRP A 171 1.06 -0.08 -9.36
N ALA A 172 0.86 0.88 -8.44
CA ALA A 172 1.67 0.98 -7.23
C ALA A 172 1.50 -0.25 -6.32
N SER A 173 0.27 -0.69 -6.07
CA SER A 173 0.02 -1.96 -5.36
C SER A 173 0.27 -3.16 -6.26
N SER A 174 -0.32 -3.20 -7.45
CA SER A 174 -0.37 -4.42 -8.27
C SER A 174 0.89 -4.76 -9.05
N ARG A 175 1.89 -3.86 -9.10
CA ARG A 175 3.16 -4.06 -9.82
C ARG A 175 4.34 -3.62 -9.00
N ALA A 176 4.39 -2.37 -8.54
CA ALA A 176 5.56 -1.86 -7.84
C ALA A 176 5.77 -2.56 -6.48
N ALA A 177 4.71 -2.70 -5.68
CA ALA A 177 4.79 -3.43 -4.41
C ALA A 177 5.06 -4.93 -4.63
N ASP A 178 4.37 -5.60 -5.57
CA ASP A 178 4.63 -7.02 -5.90
C ASP A 178 6.10 -7.26 -6.34
N PHE A 179 6.64 -6.39 -7.21
CA PHE A 179 8.02 -6.46 -7.69
C PHE A 179 9.04 -6.38 -6.54
N ILE A 180 8.81 -5.49 -5.59
CA ILE A 180 9.65 -5.32 -4.38
C ILE A 180 9.43 -6.48 -3.41
N ALA A 181 8.19 -6.93 -3.23
CA ALA A 181 7.86 -8.00 -2.30
C ALA A 181 8.49 -9.34 -2.72
N ARG A 182 8.67 -9.54 -4.02
CA ARG A 182 9.41 -10.66 -4.63
C ARG A 182 10.93 -10.46 -4.67
N GLY A 183 11.44 -9.30 -4.27
CA GLY A 183 12.87 -8.96 -4.32
C GLY A 183 13.43 -8.86 -5.74
N GLN A 184 12.58 -8.66 -6.75
CA GLN A 184 13.00 -8.61 -8.14
C GLN A 184 13.69 -7.28 -8.48
N HIS A 185 13.41 -6.21 -7.74
CA HIS A 185 14.03 -4.89 -7.89
C HIS A 185 15.54 -4.89 -7.67
N LEU A 186 16.05 -5.77 -6.82
CA LEU A 186 17.50 -5.87 -6.55
C LEU A 186 18.29 -6.50 -7.71
N ARG A 187 17.62 -7.04 -8.74
CA ARG A 187 18.27 -7.73 -9.87
C ARG A 187 18.46 -6.83 -11.09
N VAL A 188 17.86 -5.65 -11.09
CA VAL A 188 17.84 -4.71 -12.22
C VAL A 188 18.52 -3.38 -11.91
N VAL A 189 19.04 -3.22 -10.69
CA VAL A 189 19.75 -2.02 -10.23
C VAL A 189 21.24 -2.32 -10.10
#